data_AF-A0A4V6F0I5-F1
#
_entry.id   AF-A0A4V6F0I5-F1
#
_cell.length_a   1.000
_cell.length_b   1.000
_cell.length_c   1.000
_cell.angle_alpha   90.00
_cell.angle_beta   90.00
_cell.angle_gamma   90.00
#
_symmetry.space_group_name_H-M   'P 1'
#
loop_
_entity.id
_entity.type
_entity.pdbx_description
1 polymer ?
#
loop_
_entity_poly.entity_id
_entity_poly.type
_entity_poly.pdbx_seq_one_letter_code
_entity_poly.pdbx_strand_id
1 'polypeptide(L)'
;MRQIFLFPMAMFSLLLAGGIFGFFYAWVCSTMWGLDQADPNVAISAMQAMNASVRNGIFAPAFFGTPFVMMLTGAVAYRSGRKVAAASFGAGGIIYLLGGMVLTMAVNVPMNEVVLLFRTGLRLG
;
A
#
# COMPACT_ATOMS: atom_id res chain seq x y z
N MET A 1 15.39 16.82 24.05
CA MET A 1 15.65 15.53 23.37
C MET A 1 14.44 15.02 22.56
N ARG A 2 13.36 14.50 23.15
CA ARG A 2 12.24 13.85 22.41
C ARG A 2 11.49 14.71 21.36
N GLN A 3 11.67 16.03 21.39
CA GLN A 3 11.19 16.95 20.34
C GLN A 3 11.93 16.77 19.01
N ILE A 4 13.25 16.54 19.06
CA ILE A 4 14.18 16.49 17.92
C ILE A 4 13.89 15.27 17.03
N PHE A 5 13.61 14.10 17.62
CA PHE A 5 13.32 12.88 16.88
C PHE A 5 11.93 12.85 16.22
N LEU A 6 10.95 13.64 16.69
CA LEU A 6 9.62 13.59 16.09
C LEU A 6 9.59 14.18 14.68
N PHE A 7 10.36 15.25 14.41
CA PHE A 7 10.37 15.88 13.09
C PHE A 7 10.85 14.95 11.96
N PRO A 8 12.02 14.28 12.04
CA PRO A 8 12.45 13.34 11.00
C PRO A 8 11.53 12.11 10.92
N MET A 9 10.99 11.60 12.04
CA MET A 9 10.00 10.51 12.03
C MET A 9 8.70 10.90 11.31
N ALA A 10 8.20 12.12 11.55
CA ALA A 10 7.03 12.67 10.87
C ALA A 10 7.28 12.86 9.36
N MET A 11 8.43 13.43 8.99
CA MET A 11 8.82 13.58 7.58
C MET A 11 8.94 12.22 6.88
N PHE A 12 9.61 11.24 7.49
CA PHE A 12 9.73 9.90 6.92
C PHE A 12 8.37 9.18 6.79
N SER A 13 7.49 9.32 7.80
CA SER A 13 6.11 8.80 7.75
C SER A 13 5.29 9.42 6.61
N LEU A 14 5.42 10.73 6.41
CA LEU A 14 4.70 11.46 5.36
C LEU A 14 5.26 11.15 3.96
N LEU A 15 6.57 10.94 3.82
CA LEU A 15 7.19 10.50 2.56
C LEU A 15 6.72 9.09 2.17
N LEU A 16 6.68 8.16 3.13
CA LEU A 16 6.16 6.81 2.91
C LEU A 16 4.67 6.83 2.53
N ALA A 17 3.83 7.50 3.31
CA ALA A 17 2.40 7.60 3.03
C ALA A 17 2.11 8.32 1.70
N GLY A 18 2.84 9.40 1.39
CA GLY A 18 2.76 10.14 0.13
C GLY A 18 3.22 9.32 -1.08
N GLY A 19 4.27 8.51 -0.93
CA GLY A 19 4.73 7.59 -1.97
C GLY A 19 3.71 6.50 -2.30
N ILE A 20 3.09 5.90 -1.28
CA ILE A 20 2.01 4.93 -1.47
C ILE A 20 0.74 5.58 -2.06
N PHE A 21 0.36 6.76 -1.59
CA PHE A 21 -0.73 7.53 -2.18
C PHE A 21 -0.47 7.83 -3.67
N GLY A 22 0.71 8.34 -4.01
CA GLY A 22 1.09 8.66 -5.39
C GLY A 22 1.10 7.43 -6.30
N PHE A 23 1.58 6.28 -5.78
CA PHE A 23 1.52 5.00 -6.48
C PHE A 23 0.07 4.59 -6.79
N PHE A 24 -0.81 4.54 -5.79
CA PHE A 24 -2.22 4.18 -6.02
C PHE A 24 -2.95 5.18 -6.90
N TYR A 25 -2.69 6.48 -6.74
CA TYR A 25 -3.27 7.52 -7.56
C TYR A 25 -2.92 7.34 -9.05
N ALA A 26 -1.63 7.15 -9.37
CA ALA A 26 -1.16 6.90 -10.73
C ALA A 26 -1.75 5.62 -11.32
N TRP A 27 -1.89 4.56 -10.51
CA TRP A 27 -2.54 3.32 -10.92
C TRP A 27 -4.02 3.50 -11.29
N VAL A 28 -4.77 4.27 -10.49
CA VAL A 28 -6.20 4.54 -10.77
C VAL A 28 -6.37 5.46 -11.98
N CYS A 29 -5.68 6.61 -12.02
CA CYS A 29 -5.92 7.65 -13.03
C CYS A 29 -5.15 7.46 -14.35
N SER A 30 -4.42 6.36 -14.52
CA SER A 30 -3.69 6.06 -15.75
C SER A 30 -3.73 4.57 -16.08
N THR A 31 -3.25 3.70 -15.19
CA THR A 31 -3.13 2.26 -15.49
C THR A 31 -4.48 1.59 -15.65
N MET A 32 -5.42 1.77 -14.72
CA MET A 32 -6.75 1.17 -14.81
C MET A 32 -7.54 1.71 -16.01
N TRP A 33 -7.61 3.03 -16.19
CA TRP A 33 -8.31 3.65 -17.33
C TRP A 33 -7.72 3.29 -18.70
N GLY A 34 -6.42 2.98 -18.77
CA GLY A 34 -5.78 2.46 -19.97
C GLY A 34 -6.11 0.99 -20.23
N LEU A 35 -6.19 0.17 -19.17
CA LEU A 35 -6.58 -1.25 -19.26
C LEU A 35 -8.06 -1.43 -19.61
N ASP A 36 -8.94 -0.54 -19.14
CA ASP A 36 -10.38 -0.53 -19.48
C ASP A 36 -10.65 -0.29 -20.97
N GLN A 37 -9.68 0.25 -21.72
CA GLN A 37 -9.75 0.46 -23.17
C GLN A 37 -9.08 -0.66 -23.99
N ALA A 38 -8.37 -1.58 -23.35
CA ALA A 38 -7.69 -2.69 -24.01
C ALA A 38 -8.61 -3.91 -24.19
N ASP A 39 -8.25 -4.83 -25.08
CA ASP A 39 -8.90 -6.14 -25.13
C ASP A 39 -8.77 -6.85 -23.76
N PRO A 40 -9.85 -7.44 -23.20
CA PRO A 40 -9.82 -8.05 -21.87
C PRO A 40 -8.71 -9.08 -21.65
N ASN A 41 -8.34 -9.87 -22.67
CA ASN A 41 -7.29 -10.89 -22.55
C ASN A 41 -5.89 -10.25 -22.46
N VAL A 42 -5.69 -9.16 -23.20
CA VAL A 42 -4.49 -8.31 -23.12
C VAL A 42 -4.43 -7.61 -21.77
N ALA A 43 -5.55 -7.02 -21.32
CA ALA A 43 -5.65 -6.32 -20.06
C ALA A 43 -5.34 -7.23 -18.86
N ILE A 44 -5.92 -8.43 -18.80
CA ILE A 44 -5.64 -9.43 -17.76
C ILE A 44 -4.16 -9.84 -17.78
N SER A 45 -3.60 -10.11 -18.97
CA SER A 45 -2.20 -10.53 -19.09
C SER A 45 -1.22 -9.43 -18.67
N ALA A 46 -1.49 -8.17 -19.03
CA ALA A 46 -0.72 -7.01 -18.61
C ALA A 46 -0.83 -6.77 -17.09
N MET A 47 -2.04 -6.83 -16.53
CA MET A 47 -2.32 -6.66 -15.11
C MET A 47 -1.57 -7.70 -14.26
N GLN A 48 -1.55 -8.97 -14.67
CA GLN A 48 -0.78 -10.02 -13.99
C GLN A 48 0.73 -9.74 -13.99
N ALA A 49 1.30 -9.33 -15.14
CA ALA A 49 2.72 -8.99 -15.25
C ALA A 49 3.10 -7.77 -14.38
N MET A 50 2.25 -6.75 -14.33
CA MET A 50 2.44 -5.58 -13.47
C MET A 50 2.30 -5.93 -11.98
N ASN A 51 1.29 -6.71 -11.60
CA ASN A 51 1.12 -7.17 -10.22
C ASN A 51 2.31 -8.04 -9.75
N ALA A 52 2.88 -8.85 -10.63
CA ALA A 52 4.08 -9.64 -10.34
C ALA A 52 5.32 -8.74 -10.14
N SER A 53 5.49 -7.68 -10.95
CA SER A 53 6.65 -6.78 -10.80
C SER A 53 6.59 -5.94 -9.51
N VAL A 54 5.39 -5.62 -9.01
CA VAL A 54 5.19 -4.93 -7.72
C VAL A 54 5.52 -5.80 -6.51
N ARG A 55 5.45 -7.14 -6.62
CA ARG A 55 5.86 -8.11 -5.57
C ARG A 55 7.38 -8.25 -5.48
N ASN A 56 8.08 -7.14 -5.24
CA ASN A 56 9.55 -7.07 -5.17
C ASN A 56 10.06 -6.54 -3.81
N GLY A 57 11.34 -6.81 -3.50
CA GLY A 57 11.99 -6.45 -2.23
C GLY A 57 12.26 -4.95 -2.03
N ILE A 58 12.05 -4.10 -3.03
CA ILE A 58 12.21 -2.64 -2.95
C ILE A 58 10.87 -1.98 -2.58
N PHE A 59 9.77 -2.44 -3.17
CA PHE A 59 8.42 -1.94 -2.90
C PHE A 59 7.84 -2.48 -1.58
N ALA A 60 8.07 -3.77 -1.28
CA ALA A 60 7.52 -4.43 -0.10
C ALA A 60 7.84 -3.72 1.24
N PRO A 61 9.07 -3.23 1.51
CA PRO A 61 9.36 -2.49 2.74
C PRO A 61 8.58 -1.18 2.86
N ALA A 62 8.35 -0.46 1.76
CA ALA A 62 7.54 0.76 1.76
C ALA A 62 6.07 0.41 2.02
N PHE A 63 5.51 -0.53 1.25
CA PHE A 63 4.11 -0.94 1.38
C PHE A 63 3.79 -1.52 2.76
N PHE A 64 4.58 -2.48 3.24
CA PHE A 64 4.31 -3.13 4.52
C PHE A 64 4.82 -2.33 5.73
N GLY A 65 5.84 -1.50 5.58
CA GLY A 65 6.43 -0.71 6.68
C GLY A 65 5.64 0.54 7.04
N THR A 66 4.99 1.20 6.08
CA THR A 66 4.27 2.48 6.27
C THR A 66 3.35 2.52 7.50
N PRO A 67 2.42 1.57 7.75
CA PRO A 67 1.48 1.72 8.87
C PRO A 67 2.18 1.58 10.21
N PHE A 68 3.20 0.72 10.32
CA PHE A 68 3.99 0.57 11.55
C PHE A 68 4.86 1.79 11.83
N VAL A 69 5.47 2.39 10.80
CA VAL A 69 6.23 3.64 10.92
C VAL A 69 5.32 4.80 11.34
N MET A 70 4.12 4.90 10.77
CA MET A 70 3.11 5.88 11.19
C MET A 70 2.66 5.66 12.64
N MET A 71 2.34 4.42 13.04
CA MET A 71 1.97 4.11 14.43
C MET A 71 3.11 4.41 15.43
N LEU A 72 4.36 4.10 15.08
CA LEU A 72 5.53 4.44 15.90
C LEU A 72 5.69 5.96 16.06
N THR A 73 5.56 6.71 14.98
CA THR A 73 5.58 8.19 14.98
C THR A 73 4.44 8.74 15.85
N GLY A 74 3.24 8.15 15.75
CA GLY A 74 2.10 8.46 16.61
C GLY A 74 2.40 8.24 18.10
N ALA A 75 3.00 7.11 18.46
CA ALA A 75 3.41 6.81 19.84
C ALA A 75 4.49 7.78 20.38
N VAL A 76 5.46 8.17 19.54
CA VAL A 76 6.48 9.17 19.88
C VAL A 76 5.87 10.57 20.04
N ALA A 77 4.91 10.93 19.19
CA ALA A 77 4.13 12.17 19.29
C ALA A 77 3.29 12.21 20.57
N TYR A 78 2.57 11.12 20.89
CA TYR A 78 1.68 11.01 22.05
C TYR A 78 2.45 11.26 23.35
N ARG A 79 3.52 10.48 23.56
CA ARG A 79 4.42 10.63 24.71
C ARG A 79 4.99 12.07 24.80
N SER A 80 5.04 12.83 23.70
CA SER A 80 5.62 14.19 23.63
C SER A 80 4.61 15.30 23.92
N GLY A 81 3.38 14.98 24.29
CA GLY A 81 2.29 15.96 24.45
C GLY A 81 1.67 16.45 23.13
N ARG A 82 2.18 16.03 21.95
CA ARG A 82 1.59 16.37 20.64
C ARG A 82 0.37 15.47 20.34
N LYS A 83 -0.70 15.59 21.14
CA LYS A 83 -1.90 14.73 21.08
C LYS A 83 -2.55 14.70 19.69
N VAL A 84 -2.67 15.86 19.03
CA VAL A 84 -3.27 15.96 17.67
C VAL A 84 -2.44 15.17 16.65
N ALA A 85 -1.13 15.44 16.55
CA ALA A 85 -0.25 14.70 15.64
C ALA A 85 -0.25 13.18 15.93
N ALA A 86 -0.31 12.80 17.21
CA ALA A 86 -0.42 11.39 17.60
C ALA A 86 -1.69 10.73 17.05
N ALA A 87 -2.84 11.39 17.18
CA ALA A 87 -4.10 10.92 16.64
C ALA A 87 -4.07 10.87 15.10
N SER A 88 -3.52 11.88 14.42
CA SER A 88 -3.40 11.91 12.96
C SER A 88 -2.53 10.78 12.41
N PHE A 89 -1.34 10.56 12.98
CA PHE A 89 -0.46 9.47 12.56
C PHE A 89 -1.03 8.08 12.91
N GLY A 90 -1.66 7.94 14.08
CA GLY A 90 -2.34 6.70 14.47
C GLY A 90 -3.51 6.35 13.53
N ALA A 91 -4.40 7.32 13.27
CA ALA A 91 -5.53 7.14 12.37
C ALA A 91 -5.08 6.83 10.94
N GLY A 92 -4.11 7.58 10.39
CA GLY A 92 -3.57 7.31 9.06
C GLY A 92 -2.91 5.93 8.96
N GLY A 93 -2.18 5.51 9.99
CA GLY A 93 -1.60 4.17 10.08
C GLY A 93 -2.64 3.06 10.10
N ILE A 94 -3.73 3.23 10.86
CA ILE A 94 -4.86 2.27 10.92
C ILE A 94 -5.62 2.22 9.60
N ILE A 95 -5.97 3.37 9.01
CA ILE A 95 -6.67 3.46 7.72
C ILE A 95 -5.86 2.74 6.65
N TYR A 96 -4.55 2.99 6.58
CA TYR A 96 -3.68 2.34 5.60
C TYR A 96 -3.45 0.85 5.89
N LEU A 97 -3.33 0.45 7.16
CA LEU A 97 -3.25 -0.96 7.54
C LEU A 97 -4.47 -1.74 7.07
N LEU A 98 -5.68 -1.22 7.30
CA LEU A 98 -6.92 -1.89 6.95
C LEU A 98 -7.21 -1.82 5.43
N GLY A 99 -7.25 -0.61 4.87
CA GLY A 99 -7.64 -0.38 3.47
C GLY A 99 -6.54 -0.70 2.45
N GLY A 100 -5.28 -0.56 2.82
CA GLY A 100 -4.14 -0.88 1.97
C GLY A 100 -3.65 -2.31 2.16
N MET A 101 -3.12 -2.61 3.35
CA MET A 101 -2.42 -3.87 3.60
C MET A 101 -3.37 -5.07 3.73
N VAL A 102 -4.32 -5.03 4.67
CA VAL A 102 -5.23 -6.16 4.95
C VAL A 102 -6.08 -6.48 3.73
N LEU A 103 -6.68 -5.48 3.09
CA LEU A 103 -7.43 -5.68 1.85
C LEU A 103 -6.57 -6.30 0.74
N THR A 104 -5.30 -5.89 0.61
CA THR A 104 -4.41 -6.47 -0.39
C THR A 104 -4.06 -7.92 -0.09
N MET A 105 -3.74 -8.27 1.16
CA MET A 105 -3.43 -9.65 1.54
C MET A 105 -4.65 -10.57 1.48
N ALA A 106 -5.82 -10.11 1.92
CA ALA A 106 -7.02 -10.94 2.06
C ALA A 106 -7.85 -11.06 0.78
N VAL A 107 -7.78 -10.07 -0.12
CA VAL A 107 -8.62 -10.01 -1.33
C VAL A 107 -7.77 -9.93 -2.60
N ASN A 108 -6.92 -8.91 -2.75
CA ASN A 108 -6.24 -8.65 -4.03
C ASN A 108 -5.22 -9.75 -4.40
N VAL A 109 -4.48 -10.28 -3.41
CA VAL A 109 -3.51 -11.37 -3.62
C VAL A 109 -4.20 -12.68 -4.03
N PRO A 110 -5.19 -13.22 -3.27
CA PRO A 110 -5.95 -14.41 -3.68
C PRO A 110 -6.67 -14.24 -5.02
N MET A 111 -7.31 -13.09 -5.26
CA MET A 111 -8.02 -12.81 -6.51
C MET A 111 -7.08 -12.92 -7.72
N ASN A 112 -5.90 -12.29 -7.65
CA ASN A 112 -4.91 -12.34 -8.73
C ASN A 112 -4.40 -13.77 -8.99
N GLU A 113 -4.29 -14.60 -7.96
CA GLU A 113 -3.87 -16.00 -8.06
C GLU A 113 -4.95 -16.90 -8.68
N VAL A 114 -6.22 -16.68 -8.35
CA VAL A 114 -7.34 -17.38 -9.00
C VAL A 114 -7.40 -17.08 -10.50
N VAL A 115 -7.22 -15.82 -10.92
CA VAL A 115 -7.19 -15.46 -12.36
C VAL A 115 -5.97 -16.06 -13.08
N LEU A 116 -4.84 -16.24 -12.38
CA LEU A 116 -3.66 -16.95 -12.89
C LEU A 116 -3.95 -18.44 -13.16
N LEU A 117 -4.63 -19.12 -12.23
CA LEU A 117 -4.97 -20.54 -12.33
C LEU A 117 -5.94 -20.85 -13.50
N PHE A 118 -6.98 -20.03 -13.69
CA PHE A 118 -7.87 -20.18 -14.84
C PHE A 118 -7.13 -20.06 -16.19
N ARG A 119 -6.09 -19.22 -16.28
CA ARG A 119 -5.28 -19.02 -17.49
C ARG A 119 -4.35 -20.20 -17.80
N THR A 120 -3.87 -20.93 -16.78
CA THR A 120 -2.99 -22.10 -16.95
C THR A 120 -3.74 -23.42 -17.11
N GLY A 121 -5.08 -23.41 -17.10
CA GLY A 121 -5.93 -24.60 -17.21
C GLY A 121 -6.01 -25.44 -15.92
N LEU A 122 -5.32 -25.03 -14.86
CA LEU A 122 -5.39 -25.64 -13.53
C LEU A 122 -6.66 -25.18 -12.83
N ARG A 123 -7.74 -25.96 -12.97
CA ARG A 123 -8.97 -25.75 -12.18
C ARG A 123 -8.69 -26.07 -10.72
N LEU A 124 -9.15 -25.21 -9.82
CA LEU A 124 -9.29 -25.53 -8.40
C LEU A 124 -10.36 -26.63 -8.29
N GLY A 125 -9.93 -27.81 -7.83
CA GLY A 125 -10.81 -28.92 -7.41
C GLY A 125 -11.00 -28.90 -5.90
#